data_AF-A0A7C0YZF2-F1
#
_entry.id   AF-A0A7C0YZF2-F1
#
_cell.length_a   1.000
_cell.length_b   1.000
_cell.length_c   1.000
_cell.angle_alpha   90.00
_cell.angle_beta   90.00
_cell.angle_gamma   90.00
#
_symmetry.space_group_name_H-M   'P 1'
#
loop_
_entity.id
_entity.type
_entity.pdbx_description
1 polymer ?
#
loop_
_entity_poly.entity_id
_entity_poly.type
_entity_poly.pdbx_seq_one_letter_code
_entity_poly.pdbx_strand_id
1 'polypeptide(L)'
;MEIKDVEILENPFKHLDLIDIFILKEIRKKKAVCFQHFYYSKINKLFTIGYEGARLRFERLVKMGFLIKLSPNNPKNYAINAEKTGIIDRILLKFEELIIR
;
A
#
# COMPACT_ATOMS: atom_id res chain seq x y z
N MET A 1 15.51 -9.21 3.16
CA MET A 1 14.82 -10.49 2.91
C MET A 1 13.77 -10.22 1.86
N GLU A 2 13.95 -10.74 0.67
CA GLU A 2 12.98 -10.61 -0.42
C GLU A 2 11.86 -11.61 -0.15
N ILE A 3 10.67 -11.13 0.23
CA ILE A 3 9.51 -11.99 0.43
C ILE A 3 8.98 -12.32 -0.96
N LYS A 4 8.86 -13.62 -1.28
CA LYS A 4 8.37 -14.06 -2.59
C LYS A 4 6.88 -13.77 -2.69
N ASP A 5 6.44 -13.35 -3.87
CA ASP A 5 5.02 -13.04 -4.13
C ASP A 5 4.08 -14.20 -3.80
N VAL A 6 4.54 -15.44 -3.98
CA VAL A 6 3.81 -16.66 -3.62
C VAL A 6 3.51 -16.71 -2.13
N GLU A 7 4.47 -16.38 -1.26
CA GLU A 7 4.29 -16.39 0.19
C GLU A 7 3.27 -15.33 0.63
N ILE A 8 3.31 -14.14 0.00
CA ILE A 8 2.33 -13.08 0.27
C ILE A 8 0.94 -13.52 -0.19
N LEU A 9 0.82 -14.18 -1.33
CA LEU A 9 -0.49 -14.64 -1.82
C LEU A 9 -1.05 -15.76 -0.95
N GLU A 10 -0.24 -16.66 -0.39
CA GLU A 10 -0.71 -17.72 0.51
C GLU A 10 -1.38 -17.13 1.75
N ASN A 11 -0.73 -16.14 2.39
CA ASN A 11 -1.30 -15.45 3.53
C ASN A 11 -0.94 -13.96 3.55
N PRO A 12 -1.73 -13.11 2.86
CA PRO A 12 -1.44 -11.67 2.79
C PRO A 12 -1.40 -11.02 4.17
N PHE A 13 -2.23 -11.48 5.10
CA PHE A 13 -2.41 -10.90 6.44
C PHE A 13 -1.27 -11.20 7.41
N LYS A 14 -0.44 -12.20 7.10
CA LYS A 14 0.84 -12.41 7.80
C LYS A 14 1.86 -11.31 7.44
N HIS A 15 1.70 -10.69 6.27
CA HIS A 15 2.68 -9.77 5.71
C HIS A 15 2.17 -8.34 5.53
N LEU A 16 0.86 -8.11 5.51
CA LEU A 16 0.24 -6.81 5.30
C LEU A 16 -0.89 -6.64 6.31
N ASP A 17 -0.89 -5.52 7.02
CA ASP A 17 -2.00 -5.18 7.90
C ASP A 17 -3.05 -4.32 7.18
N LEU A 18 -4.10 -3.97 7.92
CA LEU A 18 -5.23 -3.19 7.41
C LEU A 18 -4.79 -1.84 6.81
N ILE A 19 -3.78 -1.19 7.38
CA ILE A 19 -3.29 0.11 6.91
C ILE A 19 -2.56 -0.09 5.58
N ASP A 20 -1.71 -1.12 5.49
CA ASP A 20 -1.00 -1.45 4.25
C ASP A 20 -1.99 -1.74 3.11
N ILE A 21 -2.99 -2.57 3.37
CA ILE A 21 -4.04 -2.92 2.39
C ILE A 21 -4.85 -1.68 1.98
N PHE A 22 -5.20 -0.82 2.94
CA PHE A 22 -5.87 0.44 2.66
C PHE A 22 -5.04 1.35 1.74
N ILE A 23 -3.74 1.50 2.03
CA ILE A 23 -2.83 2.29 1.19
C ILE A 23 -2.80 1.73 -0.23
N LEU A 24 -2.61 0.42 -0.37
CA LEU A 24 -2.59 -0.23 -1.69
C LEU A 24 -3.90 -0.03 -2.45
N LYS A 25 -5.06 -0.22 -1.80
CA LYS A 25 -6.39 -0.01 -2.39
C LYS A 25 -6.56 1.40 -2.93
N GLU A 26 -6.19 2.41 -2.15
CA GLU A 26 -6.41 3.80 -2.53
C GLU A 26 -5.42 4.31 -3.58
N ILE A 27 -4.14 3.90 -3.51
CA ILE A 27 -3.16 4.23 -4.55
C ILE A 27 -3.49 3.49 -5.85
N ARG A 28 -3.96 2.24 -5.79
CA ARG A 28 -4.37 1.47 -6.98
C ARG A 28 -5.45 2.19 -7.80
N LYS A 29 -6.41 2.85 -7.13
CA LYS A 29 -7.44 3.68 -7.78
C LYS A 29 -6.85 4.94 -8.42
N LYS A 30 -5.91 5.61 -7.73
CA LYS A 30 -5.33 6.90 -8.16
C LYS A 30 -4.08 6.76 -9.04
N LYS A 31 -3.55 5.54 -9.19
CA LYS A 31 -2.26 5.15 -9.77
C LYS A 31 -1.02 5.71 -9.03
N ALA A 32 -1.08 6.95 -8.56
CA ALA A 32 -0.02 7.61 -7.81
C ALA A 32 -0.56 8.69 -6.87
N VAL A 33 0.17 9.01 -5.79
CA VAL A 33 -0.23 9.95 -4.74
C VAL A 33 0.93 10.80 -4.22
N CYS A 34 0.62 12.00 -3.76
CA CYS A 34 1.49 12.77 -2.85
C CYS A 34 1.27 12.25 -1.42
N PHE A 35 2.34 11.89 -0.72
CA PHE A 35 2.22 11.30 0.62
C PHE A 35 1.61 12.27 1.63
N GLN A 36 2.08 13.52 1.67
CA GLN A 36 1.60 14.51 2.62
C GLN A 36 0.09 14.76 2.45
N HIS A 37 -0.36 15.00 1.22
CA HIS A 37 -1.78 15.18 0.94
C HIS A 37 -2.58 13.90 1.24
N PHE A 38 -2.06 12.73 0.89
CA PHE A 38 -2.73 11.45 1.18
C PHE A 38 -2.91 11.21 2.68
N TYR A 39 -1.88 11.51 3.48
CA TYR A 39 -1.93 11.39 4.93
C TYR A 39 -3.05 12.24 5.53
N TYR A 40 -3.06 13.55 5.25
CA TYR A 40 -4.02 14.49 5.84
C TYR A 40 -5.44 14.36 5.30
N SER A 41 -5.61 13.83 4.08
CA SER A 41 -6.94 13.66 3.47
C SER A 41 -7.60 12.33 3.81
N LYS A 42 -6.82 11.28 4.10
CA LYS A 42 -7.31 9.90 4.23
C LYS A 42 -6.80 9.18 5.47
N ILE A 43 -5.48 9.04 5.65
CA ILE A 43 -4.92 8.17 6.70
C ILE A 43 -5.28 8.68 8.10
N ASN A 44 -5.01 9.96 8.38
CA ASN A 44 -5.20 10.53 9.71
C ASN A 44 -6.67 10.61 10.15
N LYS A 45 -7.61 10.42 9.22
CA LYS A 45 -9.06 10.38 9.50
C LYS A 45 -9.56 8.99 9.85
N LEU A 46 -8.83 7.95 9.46
CA LEU A 46 -9.26 6.55 9.56
C LEU A 46 -8.42 5.73 10.54
N PHE A 47 -7.16 6.13 10.75
CA PHE A 47 -6.23 5.38 11.58
C PHE A 47 -5.54 6.31 12.57
N THR A 48 -5.47 5.87 13.82
CA THR A 48 -4.71 6.55 14.87
C THR A 48 -3.21 6.23 14.73
N ILE A 49 -2.62 6.62 13.60
CA ILE A 49 -1.18 6.53 13.34
C ILE A 49 -0.63 7.93 13.08
N GLY A 50 0.51 8.25 13.71
CA GLY A 50 1.20 9.51 13.46
C GLY A 50 1.76 9.59 12.03
N TYR A 51 2.09 10.81 11.60
CA TYR A 51 2.67 11.10 10.28
C TYR A 51 3.87 10.20 9.96
N GLU A 52 4.77 10.06 10.94
CA GLU A 52 5.96 9.22 10.79
C GLU A 52 5.62 7.72 10.71
N GLY A 53 4.65 7.27 11.51
CA GLY A 53 4.15 5.89 11.43
C GLY A 53 3.57 5.58 10.06
N ALA A 54 2.77 6.49 9.49
CA ALA A 54 2.26 6.36 8.13
C ALA A 54 3.39 6.36 7.08
N ARG A 55 4.41 7.20 7.26
CA ARG A 55 5.57 7.25 6.36
C ARG A 55 6.30 5.91 6.36
N LEU A 56 6.53 5.32 7.52
CA LEU A 56 7.17 4.00 7.65
C LEU A 56 6.38 2.90 6.93
N ARG A 57 5.04 2.99 6.85
CA ARG A 57 4.23 2.06 6.04
C ARG A 57 4.49 2.19 4.54
N PHE A 58 4.57 3.42 4.04
CA PHE A 58 4.92 3.67 2.63
C PHE A 58 6.33 3.13 2.32
N GLU A 59 7.31 3.42 3.17
CA GLU A 59 8.67 2.93 3.01
C GLU A 59 8.75 1.39 3.04
N ARG A 60 7.96 0.76 3.91
CA ARG A 60 7.85 -0.70 3.96
C ARG A 60 7.26 -1.26 2.68
N LEU A 61 6.17 -0.69 2.17
CA LEU A 61 5.56 -1.11 0.91
C LEU A 61 6.48 -0.90 -0.30
N VAL A 62 7.36 0.12 -0.25
CA VAL A 62 8.44 0.29 -1.24
C VAL A 62 9.48 -0.82 -1.13
N LYS A 63 9.93 -1.14 0.08
CA LYS A 63 10.90 -2.24 0.32
C LYS A 63 10.34 -3.60 -0.10
N MET A 64 9.03 -3.80 0.02
CA MET A 64 8.33 -5.01 -0.45
C MET A 64 8.05 -4.99 -1.96
N GLY A 65 8.38 -3.91 -2.66
CA GLY A 65 8.22 -3.77 -4.10
C GLY A 65 6.81 -3.42 -4.57
N PHE A 66 5.83 -3.24 -3.68
CA PHE A 66 4.46 -2.87 -4.05
C PHE A 66 4.32 -1.43 -4.51
N LEU A 67 5.10 -0.53 -3.91
CA LEU A 67 5.17 0.88 -4.28
C LEU A 67 6.54 1.21 -4.85
N ILE A 68 6.57 2.23 -5.68
CA ILE A 68 7.81 2.89 -6.11
C ILE A 68 7.81 4.34 -5.63
N LYS A 69 9.00 4.84 -5.28
CA LYS A 69 9.22 6.28 -5.10
C LYS A 69 9.39 6.92 -6.46
N LEU A 70 8.63 7.98 -6.68
CA LEU A 70 8.77 8.81 -7.88
C LEU A 70 9.89 9.84 -7.65
N SER A 71 10.35 10.46 -8.75
CA SER A 71 11.38 11.51 -8.70
C SER A 71 11.07 12.57 -7.64
N PRO A 72 12.08 13.14 -6.96
CA PRO A 72 11.88 14.20 -5.96
C PRO A 72 11.09 15.41 -6.48
N ASN A 73 11.15 15.68 -7.78
CA ASN A 73 10.43 16.77 -8.43
C ASN A 73 9.00 16.39 -8.86
N ASN A 74 8.59 15.14 -8.65
CA ASN A 74 7.25 14.70 -8.97
C ASN A 74 6.29 15.15 -7.86
N PRO A 75 5.21 15.89 -8.19
CA PRO A 75 4.22 16.31 -7.21
C PRO A 75 3.52 15.12 -6.54
N LYS A 76 3.55 13.93 -7.18
CA LYS A 76 3.18 12.65 -6.59
C LYS A 76 4.47 11.95 -6.17
N ASN A 77 4.54 11.52 -4.90
CA ASN A 77 5.77 10.94 -4.35
C ASN A 77 5.80 9.40 -4.47
N TYR A 78 4.64 8.76 -4.60
CA TYR A 78 4.51 7.29 -4.63
C TYR A 78 3.53 6.81 -5.70
N ALA A 79 3.82 5.66 -6.31
CA ALA A 79 2.95 4.97 -7.25
C ALA A 79 2.93 3.47 -7.01
N ILE A 80 1.90 2.78 -7.52
CA ILE A 80 1.92 1.30 -7.60
C ILE A 80 3.06 0.87 -8.52
N ASN A 81 3.81 -0.15 -8.10
CA ASN A 81 4.73 -0.85 -9.00
C ASN A 81 3.91 -1.63 -10.05
N ALA A 82 4.12 -1.30 -11.33
CA ALA A 82 3.42 -1.94 -12.45
C ALA A 82 3.58 -3.46 -12.45
N GLU A 83 4.75 -3.97 -12.07
CA GLU A 83 5.08 -5.41 -12.02
C GLU A 83 4.32 -6.15 -10.91
N LYS A 84 3.84 -5.42 -9.89
CA LYS A 84 3.11 -6.00 -8.75
C LYS A 84 1.59 -5.82 -8.85
N THR A 85 1.08 -5.22 -9.91
CA THR A 85 -0.36 -4.94 -10.08
C THR A 85 -1.24 -6.19 -9.93
N GLY A 86 -0.88 -7.29 -10.60
CA GLY A 86 -1.65 -8.54 -10.51
C GLY A 86 -1.68 -9.15 -9.11
N ILE A 87 -0.59 -9.03 -8.34
CA ILE A 87 -0.53 -9.51 -6.95
C ILE A 87 -1.37 -8.62 -6.04
N ILE A 88 -1.29 -7.29 -6.22
CA ILE A 88 -2.10 -6.33 -5.47
C ILE A 88 -3.58 -6.61 -5.70
N ASP A 89 -4.00 -6.81 -6.95
CA ASP A 89 -5.40 -7.07 -7.29
C ASP A 89 -5.91 -8.37 -6.61
N ARG A 90 -5.07 -9.42 -6.54
CA ARG A 90 -5.39 -10.66 -5.80
C ARG A 90 -5.45 -10.46 -4.29
N ILE A 91 -4.55 -9.67 -3.70
CA ILE A 91 -4.58 -9.34 -2.27
C ILE A 91 -5.87 -8.59 -1.92
N LEU A 92 -6.25 -7.62 -2.75
CA LEU A 92 -7.47 -6.83 -2.55
C LEU A 92 -8.72 -7.71 -2.66
N LEU A 93 -8.77 -8.63 -3.63
CA LEU A 93 -9.87 -9.59 -3.77
C LEU A 93 -10.01 -10.47 -2.51
N LYS A 94 -8.90 -11.08 -2.04
CA LYS A 94 -8.90 -11.90 -0.82
C LYS A 94 -9.37 -11.13 0.42
N PHE A 95 -9.03 -9.85 0.50
CA PHE A 95 -9.49 -9.00 1.60
C PHE A 95 -10.99 -8.70 1.53
N GLU A 96 -11.53 -8.45 0.34
CA GLU A 96 -12.97 -8.23 0.14
C GLU A 96 -13.78 -9.49 0.45
N GLU A 97 -13.29 -10.67 0.07
CA GLU A 97 -13.90 -11.97 0.42
C GLU A 97 -13.98 -12.22 1.94
N LEU A 98 -13.05 -11.66 2.73
CA LEU A 98 -13.04 -11.81 4.18
C LEU A 98 -13.98 -10.85 4.90
N ILE A 99 -14.27 -9.68 4.33
CA ILE A 99 -15.17 -8.69 4.95
C ILE A 99 -16.64 -9.01 4.66
N ILE A 100 -16.93 -9.68 3.55
CA ILE A 100 -18.29 -10.02 3.11
C ILE A 100 -18.84 -11.28 3.82
N ARG A 101 -17.99 -12.03 4.53
CA ARG A 101 -18.39 -13.18 5.37
C ARG A 101 -18.73 -12.74 6.78
#